data_AF-A0A8T3WWA1-F1
#
_entry.id   AF-A0A8T3WWA1-F1
#
_cell.length_a   1.000
_cell.length_b   1.000
_cell.length_c   1.000
_cell.angle_alpha   90.00
_cell.angle_beta   90.00
_cell.angle_gamma   90.00
#
_symmetry.space_group_name_H-M   'P 1'
#
loop_
_entity.id
_entity.type
_entity.pdbx_description
1 polymer ?
#
loop_
_entity_poly.entity_id
_entity_poly.type
_entity_poly.pdbx_seq_one_letter_code
_entity_poly.pdbx_strand_id
1 'polypeptide(L)'
;MPKQEKSDAGKESGEKKEKAESPTGIPEAKVVVKAVFAGERALTENSNEARELYNQSRFGTLLENQKVQLSLLEALYLLEKGKLEVLDLKNKVITFDSFLNKAKKLESHFWVRYCVFRDMRNRGYIIKTALKFGADFRVYERGVKPGEDHAKWVVYPVHEASSLTWYEFAAKNRVAHSTRKRLLLAIVDEEADVTYYECRWTRP
;
A
#
# COMPACT_ATOMS: atom_id res chain seq x y z
N MET A 1 17.37 82.17 -38.55
CA MET A 1 18.08 81.28 -39.48
C MET A 1 18.63 80.09 -38.71
N PRO A 2 18.64 78.88 -39.31
CA PRO A 2 17.81 77.71 -38.93
C PRO A 2 18.64 76.61 -38.21
N LYS A 3 18.17 75.47 -37.68
CA LYS A 3 17.08 74.50 -37.97
C LYS A 3 16.68 73.79 -36.65
N GLN A 4 15.39 73.60 -36.31
CA GLN A 4 14.56 72.40 -36.57
C GLN A 4 15.26 71.04 -36.39
N GLU A 5 14.79 70.20 -35.46
CA GLU A 5 13.86 69.06 -35.68
C GLU A 5 13.38 68.50 -34.31
N LYS A 6 12.05 68.48 -34.07
CA LYS A 6 11.15 67.30 -33.90
C LYS A 6 11.41 66.48 -32.62
N SER A 7 10.44 65.98 -31.86
CA SER A 7 8.97 65.92 -31.90
C SER A 7 8.49 65.27 -30.58
N ASP A 8 7.25 65.56 -30.20
CA ASP A 8 6.45 64.95 -29.12
C ASP A 8 6.67 63.46 -28.84
N ALA A 9 6.58 63.10 -27.55
CA ALA A 9 5.63 62.11 -27.05
C ALA A 9 5.73 62.00 -25.51
N GLY A 10 4.70 62.45 -24.81
CA GLY A 10 4.49 62.08 -23.41
C GLY A 10 4.08 60.61 -23.28
N LYS A 11 4.40 60.00 -22.12
CA LYS A 11 3.46 59.21 -21.29
C LYS A 11 4.17 58.56 -20.09
N GLU A 12 3.66 58.93 -18.92
CA GLU A 12 3.20 58.04 -17.85
C GLU A 12 4.17 56.98 -17.29
N SER A 13 4.71 57.31 -16.12
CA SER A 13 4.64 56.51 -14.88
C SER A 13 4.67 54.98 -15.02
N GLY A 14 5.88 54.42 -15.02
CA GLY A 14 6.11 53.02 -14.69
C GLY A 14 6.06 52.80 -13.18
N GLU A 15 4.86 52.63 -12.62
CA GLU A 15 4.67 51.99 -11.32
C GLU A 15 5.06 50.51 -11.42
N LYS A 16 6.13 50.13 -10.72
CA LYS A 16 6.44 48.73 -10.42
C LYS A 16 5.32 48.17 -9.54
N LYS A 17 4.33 47.52 -10.16
CA LYS A 17 3.43 46.61 -9.47
C LYS A 17 4.22 45.38 -9.04
N GLU A 18 4.55 45.34 -7.76
CA GLU A 18 4.85 44.10 -7.04
C GLU A 18 3.72 43.10 -7.32
N LYS A 19 4.04 42.05 -8.10
CA LYS A 19 3.14 40.92 -8.25
C LYS A 19 3.16 40.15 -6.94
N ALA A 20 2.02 40.19 -6.28
CA ALA A 20 1.65 39.27 -5.22
C ALA A 20 1.84 37.82 -5.69
N GLU A 21 2.78 37.12 -5.05
CA GLU A 21 2.79 35.66 -5.06
C GLU A 21 1.77 35.18 -4.04
N SER A 22 0.59 34.80 -4.55
CA SER A 22 -0.39 34.01 -3.79
C SER A 22 0.09 32.56 -3.72
N PRO A 23 0.30 31.96 -2.54
CA PRO A 23 0.53 30.52 -2.44
C PRO A 23 -0.84 29.83 -2.45
N THR A 24 -1.43 29.62 -3.63
CA THR A 24 -2.62 28.78 -3.79
C THR A 24 -2.21 27.37 -4.22
N GLY A 25 -1.61 26.64 -3.28
CA GLY A 25 -1.51 25.18 -3.34
C GLY A 25 -2.69 24.58 -2.57
N ILE A 26 -3.87 24.53 -3.19
CA ILE A 26 -4.98 23.71 -2.66
C ILE A 26 -4.51 22.25 -2.79
N PRO A 27 -4.39 21.46 -1.71
CA PRO A 27 -4.02 20.06 -1.84
C PRO A 27 -5.10 19.35 -2.66
N GLU A 28 -4.67 18.69 -3.73
CA GLU A 28 -5.51 17.90 -4.63
C GLU A 28 -6.46 17.01 -3.81
N ALA A 29 -7.76 17.09 -4.10
CA ALA A 29 -8.76 16.24 -3.48
C ALA A 29 -8.36 14.78 -3.67
N LYS A 30 -7.89 14.13 -2.60
CA LYS A 30 -7.57 12.69 -2.62
C LYS A 30 -8.78 11.95 -3.15
N VAL A 31 -8.65 11.32 -4.31
CA VAL A 31 -9.75 10.52 -4.86
C VAL A 31 -9.96 9.33 -3.93
N VAL A 32 -11.13 9.29 -3.31
CA VAL A 32 -11.51 8.23 -2.37
C VAL A 32 -12.37 7.22 -3.13
N VAL A 33 -11.83 6.01 -3.30
CA VAL A 33 -12.57 4.90 -3.91
C VAL A 33 -13.54 4.35 -2.87
N LYS A 34 -14.81 4.12 -3.23
CA LYS A 34 -15.77 3.46 -2.34
C LYS A 34 -15.69 1.95 -2.48
N ALA A 35 -15.75 1.23 -1.36
CA ALA A 35 -15.82 -0.21 -1.34
C ALA A 35 -16.84 -0.72 -0.32
N VAL A 36 -17.50 -1.83 -0.64
CA VAL A 36 -18.44 -2.49 0.26
C VAL A 36 -17.74 -3.67 0.95
N PHE A 37 -17.84 -3.74 2.27
CA PHE A 37 -17.35 -4.84 3.08
C PHE A 37 -18.29 -6.04 2.95
N ALA A 38 -17.79 -7.13 2.37
CA ALA A 38 -18.49 -8.38 2.14
C ALA A 38 -17.84 -9.51 2.95
N GLY A 39 -17.86 -9.38 4.29
CA GLY A 39 -17.37 -10.39 5.22
C GLY A 39 -15.85 -10.51 5.25
N GLU A 40 -15.26 -11.29 4.33
CA GLU A 40 -13.82 -11.54 4.29
C GLU A 40 -13.08 -10.67 3.27
N ARG A 41 -13.81 -9.88 2.48
CA ARG A 41 -13.25 -9.09 1.38
C ARG A 41 -13.94 -7.74 1.27
N ALA A 42 -13.26 -6.76 0.67
CA ALA A 42 -13.88 -5.50 0.29
C ALA A 42 -13.98 -5.42 -1.24
N LEU A 43 -15.16 -5.08 -1.75
CA LEU A 43 -15.43 -4.95 -3.18
C LEU A 43 -15.53 -3.48 -3.53
N THR A 44 -14.66 -2.97 -4.40
CA THR A 44 -14.74 -1.58 -4.85
C THR A 44 -15.97 -1.35 -5.71
N GLU A 45 -16.33 -0.08 -5.86
CA GLU A 45 -17.18 0.36 -6.96
C GLU A 45 -16.51 0.13 -8.32
N ASN A 46 -17.31 0.24 -9.37
CA ASN A 46 -16.81 0.18 -10.74
C ASN A 46 -16.40 1.60 -11.18
N SER A 47 -15.16 1.97 -10.88
CA SER A 47 -14.59 3.28 -11.24
C SER A 47 -13.19 3.10 -11.84
N ASN A 48 -12.73 4.12 -12.58
CA ASN A 48 -11.39 4.09 -13.17
C ASN A 48 -10.31 4.11 -12.08
N GLU A 49 -10.57 4.85 -11.02
CA GLU A 49 -9.69 5.02 -9.86
C GLU A 49 -9.56 3.71 -9.07
N ALA A 50 -10.65 2.95 -8.95
CA ALA A 50 -10.59 1.60 -8.40
C ALA A 50 -9.65 0.70 -9.23
N ARG A 51 -9.71 0.78 -10.57
CA ARG A 51 -8.83 0.00 -11.45
C ARG A 51 -7.38 0.47 -11.39
N GLU A 52 -7.14 1.76 -11.16
CA GLU A 52 -5.79 2.29 -10.96
C GLU A 52 -5.12 1.70 -9.72
N LEU A 53 -5.86 1.41 -8.65
CA LEU A 53 -5.34 0.68 -7.48
C LEU A 53 -4.72 -0.67 -7.90
N TYR A 54 -5.36 -1.37 -8.84
CA TYR A 54 -4.84 -2.61 -9.40
C TYR A 54 -3.73 -2.37 -10.43
N ASN A 55 -3.87 -1.40 -11.33
CA ASN A 55 -2.93 -1.20 -12.44
C ASN A 55 -1.58 -0.65 -11.98
N GLN A 56 -1.58 0.37 -11.11
CA GLN A 56 -0.36 1.03 -10.65
C GLN A 56 0.23 0.32 -9.44
N SER A 57 -0.59 0.09 -8.42
CA SER A 57 -0.12 -0.38 -7.11
C SER A 57 -0.36 -1.87 -6.87
N ARG A 58 -0.97 -2.57 -7.84
CA ARG A 58 -1.27 -4.01 -7.77
C ARG A 58 -2.01 -4.36 -6.48
N PHE A 59 -2.98 -3.56 -6.05
CA PHE A 59 -3.89 -3.92 -4.96
C PHE A 59 -5.03 -4.79 -5.48
N GLY A 60 -5.36 -5.84 -4.71
CA GLY A 60 -6.49 -6.71 -4.99
C GLY A 60 -6.33 -7.59 -6.23
N THR A 61 -7.48 -8.06 -6.70
CA THR A 61 -7.70 -8.79 -7.95
C THR A 61 -8.83 -8.15 -8.74
N LEU A 62 -8.61 -7.91 -10.03
CA LEU A 62 -9.65 -7.39 -10.92
C LEU A 62 -10.67 -8.49 -11.23
N LEU A 63 -11.95 -8.19 -11.06
CA LEU A 63 -13.07 -9.07 -11.39
C LEU A 63 -13.63 -8.75 -12.80
N GLU A 64 -14.38 -9.69 -13.37
CA GLU A 64 -15.00 -9.54 -14.71
C GLU A 64 -15.94 -8.32 -14.81
N ASN A 65 -16.60 -7.97 -13.71
CA ASN A 65 -17.48 -6.81 -13.61
C ASN A 65 -16.73 -5.47 -13.45
N GLN A 66 -15.42 -5.45 -13.74
CA GLN A 66 -14.52 -4.29 -13.68
C GLN A 66 -14.35 -3.68 -12.28
N LYS A 67 -14.79 -4.39 -11.23
CA LYS A 67 -14.53 -4.04 -9.83
C LYS A 67 -13.24 -4.69 -9.35
N VAL A 68 -12.61 -4.09 -8.35
CA VAL A 68 -11.43 -4.66 -7.68
C VAL A 68 -11.86 -5.29 -6.38
N GLN A 69 -11.49 -6.55 -6.20
CA GLN A 69 -11.65 -7.27 -4.95
C GLN A 69 -10.37 -7.13 -4.12
N LEU A 70 -10.50 -6.48 -2.96
CA LEU A 70 -9.42 -6.26 -2.02
C LEU A 70 -9.49 -7.29 -0.89
N SER A 71 -8.33 -7.77 -0.45
CA SER A 71 -8.21 -8.51 0.81
C SER A 71 -8.39 -7.59 2.02
N LEU A 72 -8.67 -8.15 3.20
CA LEU A 72 -8.80 -7.38 4.45
C LEU A 72 -7.57 -6.49 4.73
N LEU A 73 -6.37 -7.04 4.50
CA LEU A 73 -5.11 -6.31 4.69
C LEU A 73 -4.97 -5.13 3.73
N GLU A 74 -5.27 -5.35 2.45
CA GLU A 74 -5.22 -4.31 1.42
C GLU A 74 -6.26 -3.22 1.67
N ALA A 75 -7.48 -3.61 2.05
CA ALA A 75 -8.56 -2.69 2.37
C ALA A 75 -8.22 -1.82 3.58
N LEU A 76 -7.72 -2.41 4.67
CA LEU A 76 -7.32 -1.67 5.86
C LEU A 76 -6.18 -0.69 5.56
N TYR A 77 -5.20 -1.11 4.76
CA TYR A 77 -4.08 -0.25 4.35
C TYR A 77 -4.55 0.95 3.53
N LEU A 78 -5.45 0.74 2.57
CA LEU A 78 -5.97 1.84 1.76
C LEU A 78 -6.88 2.77 2.56
N LEU A 79 -7.61 2.23 3.53
CA LEU A 79 -8.40 2.99 4.50
C LEU A 79 -7.49 3.86 5.37
N GLU A 80 -6.38 3.32 5.91
CA GLU A 80 -5.38 4.09 6.67
C GLU A 80 -4.76 5.22 5.85
N LYS A 81 -4.50 4.99 4.55
CA LYS A 81 -3.95 6.02 3.65
C LYS A 81 -4.98 7.06 3.19
N GLY A 82 -6.26 6.87 3.53
CA GLY A 82 -7.37 7.72 3.10
C GLY A 82 -7.63 7.65 1.59
N LYS A 83 -7.34 6.51 0.96
CA LYS A 83 -7.58 6.25 -0.48
C LYS A 83 -8.83 5.40 -0.72
N LEU A 84 -9.39 4.81 0.34
CA LEU A 84 -10.54 3.92 0.29
C LEU A 84 -11.52 4.30 1.39
N GLU A 85 -12.79 4.40 1.05
CA GLU A 85 -13.90 4.49 1.99
C GLU A 85 -14.63 3.15 1.99
N VAL A 86 -14.71 2.52 3.16
CA VAL A 86 -15.36 1.22 3.29
C VAL A 86 -16.77 1.40 3.87
N LEU A 87 -17.75 0.85 3.18
CA LEU A 87 -19.17 0.84 3.56
C LEU A 87 -19.58 -0.56 4.04
N ASP A 88 -20.44 -0.63 5.04
CA ASP A 88 -21.11 -1.87 5.44
C ASP A 88 -22.24 -2.22 4.45
N LEU A 89 -22.83 -3.42 4.58
CA LEU A 89 -23.98 -3.86 3.77
C LEU A 89 -25.21 -2.94 3.89
N LYS A 90 -25.25 -2.12 4.95
CA LYS A 90 -26.28 -1.11 5.22
C LYS A 90 -25.89 0.30 4.72
N ASN A 91 -24.89 0.42 3.85
CA ASN A 91 -24.34 1.68 3.34
C ASN A 91 -23.84 2.65 4.42
N LYS A 92 -23.44 2.14 5.59
CA LYS A 92 -22.82 2.96 6.64
C LYS A 92 -21.30 2.93 6.49
N VAL A 93 -20.67 4.10 6.60
CA VAL A 93 -19.21 4.22 6.60
C VAL A 93 -18.63 3.48 7.81
N ILE A 94 -17.64 2.63 7.57
CA ILE A 94 -16.91 1.89 8.57
C ILE A 94 -15.61 2.65 8.87
N THR A 95 -15.40 3.01 10.13
CA THR A 95 -14.15 3.64 10.58
C THR A 95 -13.01 2.62 10.62
N PHE A 96 -11.77 3.12 10.61
CA PHE A 96 -10.57 2.28 10.72
C PHE A 96 -10.64 1.31 11.89
N ASP A 97 -10.95 1.78 13.10
CA ASP A 97 -11.02 0.95 14.30
C ASP A 97 -12.12 -0.11 14.21
N SER A 98 -13.27 0.25 13.63
CA SER A 98 -14.37 -0.69 13.43
C SER A 98 -13.98 -1.78 12.44
N PHE A 99 -13.33 -1.42 11.33
CA PHE A 99 -12.85 -2.37 10.33
C PHE A 99 -11.76 -3.28 10.93
N LEU A 100 -10.80 -2.71 11.65
CA LEU A 100 -9.73 -3.46 12.31
C LEU A 100 -10.29 -4.48 13.30
N ASN A 101 -11.26 -4.08 14.12
CA ASN A 101 -11.90 -4.99 15.06
C ASN A 101 -12.68 -6.11 14.36
N LYS A 102 -13.36 -5.82 13.23
CA LYS A 102 -14.00 -6.85 12.41
C LYS A 102 -12.95 -7.81 11.82
N ALA A 103 -11.83 -7.30 11.33
CA ALA A 103 -10.76 -8.12 10.76
C ALA A 103 -10.06 -9.00 11.80
N LYS A 104 -9.75 -8.47 13.00
CA LYS A 104 -9.18 -9.23 14.12
C LYS A 104 -10.08 -10.39 14.59
N LYS A 105 -11.41 -10.23 14.48
CA LYS A 105 -12.37 -11.30 14.79
C LYS A 105 -12.37 -12.43 13.77
N LEU A 106 -12.05 -12.13 12.51
CA LEU A 106 -11.98 -13.12 11.43
C LEU A 106 -10.65 -13.86 11.43
N GLU A 107 -9.54 -13.14 11.69
CA GLU A 107 -8.20 -13.69 11.70
C GLU A 107 -7.47 -13.31 13.00
N SER A 108 -7.10 -14.30 13.82
CA SER A 108 -6.44 -14.07 15.11
C SER A 108 -5.07 -13.36 14.99
N HIS A 109 -4.31 -13.67 13.93
CA HIS A 109 -2.98 -13.09 13.68
C HIS A 109 -3.02 -11.87 12.76
N PHE A 110 -4.21 -11.30 12.53
CA PHE A 110 -4.41 -10.23 11.55
C PHE A 110 -3.52 -9.02 11.81
N TRP A 111 -3.38 -8.60 13.08
CA TRP A 111 -2.62 -7.40 13.42
C TRP A 111 -1.13 -7.51 13.09
N VAL A 112 -0.51 -8.63 13.47
CA VAL A 112 0.90 -8.92 13.17
C VAL A 112 1.11 -8.95 11.65
N ARG A 113 0.23 -9.64 10.93
CA ARG A 113 0.23 -9.69 9.45
C ARG A 113 0.08 -8.29 8.85
N TYR A 114 -0.78 -7.47 9.43
CA TYR A 114 -1.03 -6.10 9.00
C TYR A 114 0.19 -5.19 9.18
N CYS A 115 0.87 -5.25 10.32
CA CYS A 115 2.07 -4.45 10.59
C CYS A 115 3.15 -4.73 9.54
N VAL A 116 3.41 -6.01 9.26
CA VAL A 116 4.35 -6.44 8.21
C VAL A 116 3.88 -5.99 6.83
N PHE A 117 2.60 -6.13 6.51
CA PHE A 117 2.03 -5.70 5.24
C PHE A 117 2.20 -4.19 5.03
N ARG A 118 1.85 -3.40 6.05
CA ARG A 118 1.94 -1.93 6.07
C ARG A 118 3.39 -1.48 5.88
N ASP A 119 4.32 -2.01 6.66
CA ASP A 119 5.74 -1.63 6.57
C ASP A 119 6.30 -1.95 5.17
N MET A 120 6.06 -3.17 4.67
CA MET A 120 6.56 -3.61 3.37
C MET A 120 5.99 -2.75 2.22
N ARG A 121 4.70 -2.39 2.29
CA ARG A 121 4.06 -1.48 1.33
C ARG A 121 4.58 -0.05 1.45
N ASN A 122 4.79 0.47 2.65
CA ASN A 122 5.36 1.80 2.87
C ASN A 122 6.79 1.89 2.31
N ARG A 123 7.56 0.80 2.39
CA ARG A 123 8.89 0.68 1.78
C ARG A 123 8.86 0.49 0.26
N GLY A 124 7.69 0.49 -0.39
CA GLY A 124 7.55 0.39 -1.84
C GLY A 124 7.69 -1.01 -2.43
N TYR A 125 7.67 -2.06 -1.60
CA TYR A 125 7.66 -3.44 -2.09
C TYR A 125 6.24 -3.88 -2.43
N ILE A 126 6.11 -4.78 -3.42
CA ILE A 126 4.84 -5.42 -3.72
C ILE A 126 4.74 -6.69 -2.90
N ILE A 127 3.82 -6.68 -1.94
CA ILE A 127 3.49 -7.83 -1.09
C ILE A 127 2.14 -8.42 -1.49
N LYS A 128 2.11 -9.74 -1.64
CA LYS A 128 0.91 -10.53 -1.98
C LYS A 128 0.81 -11.76 -1.08
N THR A 129 -0.41 -12.30 -0.93
CA THR A 129 -0.62 -13.56 -0.22
C THR A 129 0.15 -14.70 -0.89
N ALA A 130 0.73 -15.56 -0.06
CA ALA A 130 1.45 -16.77 -0.45
C ALA A 130 0.76 -18.06 0.03
N LEU A 131 -0.55 -18.01 0.34
CA LEU A 131 -1.29 -19.15 0.90
C LEU A 131 -1.13 -20.43 0.06
N LYS A 132 -1.02 -20.30 -1.27
CA LYS A 132 -0.78 -21.42 -2.21
C LYS A 132 0.52 -22.20 -1.93
N PHE A 133 1.47 -21.59 -1.24
CA PHE A 133 2.78 -22.16 -0.94
C PHE A 133 2.92 -22.58 0.53
N GLY A 134 1.90 -22.39 1.37
CA GLY A 134 2.01 -22.63 2.81
C GLY A 134 2.77 -21.51 3.54
N ALA A 135 2.69 -20.28 3.03
CA ALA A 135 3.27 -19.11 3.66
C ALA A 135 2.28 -17.94 3.68
N ASP A 136 2.51 -16.97 4.57
CA ASP A 136 1.66 -15.80 4.68
C ASP A 136 1.80 -14.89 3.45
N PHE A 137 3.04 -14.51 3.14
CA PHE A 137 3.31 -13.52 2.12
C PHE A 137 4.45 -13.91 1.21
N ARG A 138 4.36 -13.40 -0.02
CA ARG A 138 5.44 -13.36 -0.99
C ARG A 138 5.69 -11.91 -1.36
N VAL A 139 6.96 -11.55 -1.40
CA VAL A 139 7.39 -10.18 -1.65
C VAL A 139 8.25 -10.13 -2.90
N TYR A 140 7.87 -9.21 -3.79
CA TYR A 140 8.59 -8.90 -5.01
C TYR A 140 9.53 -7.72 -4.73
N GLU A 141 10.67 -7.72 -5.41
CA GLU A 141 11.63 -6.62 -5.33
C GLU A 141 11.01 -5.32 -5.85
N ARG A 142 11.58 -4.17 -5.44
CA ARG A 142 11.09 -2.86 -5.89
C ARG A 142 11.17 -2.77 -7.41
N GLY A 143 10.09 -2.27 -8.02
CA GLY A 143 9.99 -2.16 -9.48
C GLY A 143 9.59 -3.45 -10.21
N VAL A 144 9.69 -4.62 -9.57
CA VAL A 144 9.28 -5.89 -10.16
C VAL A 144 7.78 -6.10 -9.96
N LYS A 145 7.04 -6.25 -11.06
CA LYS A 145 5.60 -6.54 -10.97
C LYS A 145 5.35 -8.05 -10.95
N PRO A 146 4.30 -8.52 -10.24
CA PRO A 146 3.86 -9.91 -10.34
C PRO A 146 3.56 -10.28 -11.80
N GLY A 147 4.30 -11.24 -12.34
CA GLY A 147 4.20 -11.68 -13.74
C GLY A 147 5.42 -11.32 -14.59
N GLU A 148 6.23 -10.33 -14.18
CA GLU A 148 7.49 -9.99 -14.83
C GLU A 148 8.63 -10.88 -14.31
N ASP A 149 8.72 -11.03 -12.98
CA ASP A 149 9.72 -11.89 -12.33
C ASP A 149 9.14 -12.61 -11.08
N HIS A 150 9.89 -13.55 -10.55
CA HIS A 150 9.54 -14.32 -9.37
C HIS A 150 9.68 -13.51 -8.09
N ALA A 151 8.82 -13.78 -7.11
CA ALA A 151 8.98 -13.20 -5.78
C ALA A 151 10.32 -13.64 -5.16
N LYS A 152 11.03 -12.68 -4.55
CA LYS A 152 12.37 -12.84 -3.97
C LYS A 152 12.32 -13.50 -2.59
N TRP A 153 11.34 -13.07 -1.80
CA TRP A 153 11.16 -13.52 -0.41
C TRP A 153 9.83 -14.20 -0.20
N VAL A 154 9.85 -15.19 0.69
CA VAL A 154 8.67 -15.68 1.39
C VAL A 154 8.75 -15.14 2.81
N VAL A 155 7.72 -14.43 3.24
CA VAL A 155 7.71 -13.71 4.52
C VAL A 155 6.75 -14.39 5.48
N TYR A 156 7.24 -14.65 6.68
CA TYR A 156 6.44 -15.13 7.82
C TYR A 156 6.42 -14.06 8.91
N PRO A 157 5.27 -13.42 9.15
CA PRO A 157 5.05 -12.55 10.31
C PRO A 157 5.09 -13.37 11.59
N VAL A 158 5.85 -12.88 12.58
CA VAL A 158 5.99 -13.52 13.89
C VAL A 158 5.90 -12.41 14.95
N HIS A 159 5.20 -12.68 16.04
CA HIS A 159 5.15 -11.74 17.17
C HIS A 159 6.39 -11.95 18.05
N GLU A 160 7.00 -10.88 18.55
CA GLU A 160 8.22 -11.00 19.36
C GLU A 160 8.04 -11.91 20.59
N ALA A 161 6.89 -11.82 21.26
CA ALA A 161 6.59 -12.66 22.42
C ALA A 161 6.20 -14.12 22.06
N SER A 162 6.09 -14.46 20.76
CA SER A 162 5.72 -15.82 20.35
C SER A 162 6.94 -16.74 20.31
N SER A 163 6.76 -17.95 20.82
CA SER A 163 7.79 -18.99 20.71
C SER A 163 7.67 -19.72 19.37
N LEU A 164 8.82 -20.05 18.79
CA LEU A 164 8.92 -20.84 17.55
C LEU A 164 9.75 -22.08 17.84
N THR A 165 9.20 -23.26 17.54
CA THR A 165 9.94 -24.51 17.66
C THR A 165 10.93 -24.67 16.50
N TRP A 166 12.01 -25.43 16.72
CA TRP A 166 12.96 -25.76 15.66
C TRP A 166 12.31 -26.50 14.48
N TYR A 167 11.29 -27.31 14.74
CA TYR A 167 10.53 -28.02 13.71
C TYR A 167 9.74 -27.05 12.81
N GLU A 168 9.06 -26.06 13.41
CA GLU A 168 8.33 -25.04 12.65
C GLU A 168 9.28 -24.17 11.84
N PHE A 169 10.42 -23.78 12.42
CA PHE A 169 11.46 -23.06 11.69
C PHE A 169 11.98 -23.86 10.49
N ALA A 170 12.33 -25.13 10.69
CA ALA A 170 12.78 -26.01 9.62
C ALA A 170 11.71 -26.20 8.53
N ALA A 171 10.43 -26.30 8.91
CA ALA A 171 9.31 -26.39 7.98
C ALA A 171 9.16 -25.12 7.13
N LYS A 172 9.20 -23.93 7.75
CA LYS A 172 9.19 -22.62 7.05
C LYS A 172 10.35 -22.51 6.07
N ASN A 173 11.55 -22.94 6.48
CA ASN A 173 12.73 -22.92 5.63
C ASN A 173 12.59 -23.89 4.44
N ARG A 174 12.03 -25.09 4.67
CA ARG A 174 11.73 -26.05 3.59
C ARG A 174 10.76 -25.47 2.55
N VAL A 175 9.73 -24.73 2.97
CA VAL A 175 8.78 -24.05 2.07
C VAL A 175 9.46 -22.97 1.24
N ALA A 176 10.32 -22.15 1.86
CA ALA A 176 11.09 -21.14 1.14
C ALA A 176 12.02 -21.80 0.10
N HIS A 177 12.72 -22.87 0.50
CA HIS A 177 13.63 -23.61 -0.37
C HIS A 177 12.89 -24.28 -1.55
N SER A 178 11.73 -24.92 -1.31
CA SER A 178 10.96 -25.58 -2.37
C SER A 178 10.45 -24.61 -3.44
N THR A 179 10.15 -23.37 -3.04
CA THR A 179 9.71 -22.31 -3.95
C THR A 179 10.86 -21.51 -4.57
N ARG A 180 12.12 -21.91 -4.30
CA ARG A 180 13.37 -21.23 -4.70
C ARG A 180 13.40 -19.76 -4.24
N LYS A 181 12.96 -19.50 -3.01
CA LYS A 181 12.86 -18.17 -2.40
C LYS A 181 13.65 -18.12 -1.12
N ARG A 182 14.00 -16.91 -0.70
CA ARG A 182 14.67 -16.70 0.58
C ARG A 182 13.63 -16.56 1.68
N LEU A 183 13.87 -17.24 2.80
CA LEU A 183 13.03 -17.13 3.99
C LEU A 183 13.29 -15.78 4.65
N LEU A 184 12.24 -15.01 4.87
CA LEU A 184 12.29 -13.76 5.62
C LEU A 184 11.35 -13.86 6.82
N LEU A 185 11.89 -13.84 8.02
CA LEU A 185 11.12 -13.72 9.25
C LEU A 185 10.90 -12.24 9.52
N ALA A 186 9.65 -11.83 9.67
CA ALA A 186 9.27 -10.47 10.01
C ALA A 186 8.77 -10.46 11.46
N ILE A 187 9.63 -10.06 12.38
CA ILE A 187 9.34 -10.00 13.81
C ILE A 187 8.70 -8.66 14.11
N VAL A 188 7.50 -8.68 14.68
CA VAL A 188 6.75 -7.50 15.08
C VAL A 188 6.79 -7.40 16.60
N ASP A 189 7.22 -6.25 17.11
CA ASP A 189 7.21 -5.95 18.55
C ASP A 189 5.85 -5.38 19.01
N GLU A 190 5.76 -5.06 20.31
CA GLU A 190 4.56 -4.48 20.92
C GLU A 190 4.27 -3.05 20.42
N GLU A 191 5.28 -2.34 19.92
CA GLU A 191 5.15 -0.98 19.35
C GLU A 191 4.76 -1.00 17.86
N ALA A 192 4.53 -2.19 17.29
CA ALA A 192 4.21 -2.43 15.89
C ALA A 192 5.33 -2.08 14.90
N ASP A 193 6.57 -2.03 15.38
CA ASP A 193 7.78 -1.95 14.58
C ASP A 193 8.18 -3.34 14.09
N VAL A 194 8.79 -3.38 12.89
CA VAL A 194 9.04 -4.64 12.18
C VAL A 194 10.53 -4.81 11.89
N THR A 195 11.11 -5.86 12.47
CA THR A 195 12.48 -6.28 12.22
C THR A 195 12.50 -7.50 11.30
N TYR A 196 13.35 -7.45 10.27
CA TYR A 196 13.43 -8.50 9.25
C TYR A 196 14.71 -9.31 9.38
N TYR A 197 14.58 -10.63 9.55
CA TYR A 197 15.69 -11.58 9.56
C TYR A 197 15.63 -12.47 8.35
N GLU A 198 16.72 -12.51 7.61
CA GLU A 198 16.81 -13.32 6.41
C GLU A 198 17.62 -14.58 6.66
N CYS A 199 17.01 -15.73 6.40
CA CYS A 199 17.67 -17.01 6.54
C CYS A 199 18.12 -17.52 5.17
N ARG A 200 19.41 -17.86 5.07
CA ARG A 200 19.99 -18.55 3.92
C ARG A 200 20.51 -19.90 4.37
N TRP A 201 20.28 -20.93 3.56
CA TRP A 201 20.98 -22.19 3.73
C TRP A 201 22.43 -22.00 3.31
N THR A 202 23.37 -22.29 4.20
CA THR A 202 24.80 -22.35 3.91
C THR A 202 25.27 -23.80 3.99
N ARG A 203 26.04 -24.26 2.99
CA ARG A 203 26.80 -25.50 3.09
C ARG A 203 28.18 -25.12 3.65
N PRO A 204 28.51 -25.53 4.90
CA PRO A 204 29.83 -25.28 5.46
C PRO A 204 30.91 -26.06 4.71
#